data_AF-A0A9X7A1D4-F1
#
_entry.id   AF-A0A9X7A1D4-F1
#
_cell.length_a   1.000
_cell.length_b   1.000
_cell.length_c   1.000
_cell.angle_alpha   90.00
_cell.angle_beta   90.00
_cell.angle_gamma   90.00
#
_symmetry.space_group_name_H-M   'P 1'
#
loop_
_entity.id
_entity.type
_entity.pdbx_description
1 polymer ?
#
loop_
_entity_poly.entity_id
_entity_poly.type
_entity_poly.pdbx_seq_one_letter_code
_entity_poly.pdbx_strand_id
1 'polypeptide(L)'
;MAVMMDAITTGIFQVPANNSGGQNDVINILLENPSSKKLTAYLLIEYSTIIDYGVNSPVTPLDPFKITVDAHSTRIHGLSAAFPGSLTDSLYRFLFWGDIDLQEDEEKLSVTILAGTYSTPPSPSLKLSFGDASVLFRHENFVKARIQKKEESEALQCNSITVLKT
;
A
#
# COMPACT_ATOMS: atom_id res chain seq x y z
N MET A 1 24.77 -11.30 8.26
CA MET A 1 24.81 -9.82 8.34
C MET A 1 23.44 -9.27 7.92
N ALA A 2 23.23 -7.96 7.98
CA ALA A 2 21.95 -7.36 7.59
C ALA A 2 22.20 -6.34 6.48
N VAL A 3 21.48 -6.46 5.38
CA VAL A 3 21.64 -5.61 4.19
C VAL A 3 20.61 -4.49 4.26
N MET A 4 21.08 -3.25 4.14
CA MET A 4 20.20 -2.09 4.00
C MET A 4 19.77 -1.96 2.53
N MET A 5 18.48 -1.75 2.31
CA MET A 5 17.87 -1.55 0.99
C MET A 5 17.20 -0.19 0.93
N ASP A 6 17.33 0.49 -0.20
CA ASP A 6 16.60 1.72 -0.47
C ASP A 6 15.13 1.40 -0.78
N ALA A 7 14.23 2.24 -0.25
CA ALA A 7 12.80 2.12 -0.41
C ALA A 7 12.16 3.52 -0.48
N ILE A 8 10.88 3.57 -0.82
CA ILE A 8 10.05 4.76 -0.70
C ILE A 8 8.86 4.49 0.23
N THR A 9 8.35 5.53 0.87
CA THR A 9 7.24 5.39 1.81
C THR A 9 6.29 6.58 1.79
N THR A 10 5.03 6.33 2.16
CA THR A 10 4.03 7.36 2.47
C THR A 10 4.35 8.17 3.73
N GLY A 11 5.28 7.70 4.56
CA GLY A 11 5.32 8.10 5.97
C GLY A 11 4.17 7.44 6.75
N ILE A 12 3.95 7.88 7.99
CA ILE A 12 2.90 7.37 8.87
C ILE A 12 1.65 8.23 8.69
N PHE A 13 0.49 7.59 8.49
CA PHE A 13 -0.80 8.27 8.43
C PHE A 13 -1.89 7.46 9.13
N GLN A 14 -2.96 8.13 9.52
CA GLN A 14 -4.19 7.50 10.00
C GLN A 14 -5.28 7.65 8.93
N VAL A 15 -6.10 6.62 8.74
CA VAL A 15 -7.33 6.76 7.95
C VAL A 15 -8.37 7.47 8.82
N PRO A 16 -8.90 8.64 8.42
CA PRO A 16 -9.92 9.34 9.19
C PRO A 16 -11.16 8.46 9.39
N ALA A 17 -11.68 8.43 10.62
CA ALA A 17 -12.99 7.89 10.94
C ALA A 17 -14.06 8.84 10.37
N ASN A 18 -14.54 8.58 9.16
CA ASN A 18 -15.68 9.31 8.64
C ASN A 18 -16.93 8.83 9.40
N ASN A 19 -17.71 9.75 10.00
CA ASN A 19 -18.90 9.48 10.83
C ASN A 19 -20.08 8.78 10.12
N SER A 20 -19.89 8.14 8.97
CA SER A 20 -20.93 7.35 8.31
C SER A 20 -20.92 5.93 8.89
N GLY A 21 -21.99 5.56 9.61
CA GLY A 21 -22.13 4.28 10.32
C GLY A 21 -22.24 3.00 9.47
N GLY A 22 -21.36 2.83 8.46
CA GLY A 22 -21.21 1.62 7.66
C GLY A 22 -19.74 1.26 7.52
N GLN A 23 -19.36 0.08 8.03
CA GLN A 23 -17.99 -0.44 8.20
C GLN A 23 -17.29 -0.84 6.89
N ASN A 24 -17.14 0.08 5.94
CA ASN A 24 -16.64 -0.25 4.61
C ASN A 24 -15.36 0.53 4.25
N ASP A 25 -14.45 0.73 5.20
CA ASP A 25 -13.18 1.39 4.91
C ASP A 25 -12.28 0.50 4.05
N VAL A 26 -11.65 1.09 3.05
CA VAL A 26 -10.72 0.44 2.12
C VAL A 26 -9.50 1.30 1.85
N ILE A 27 -8.35 0.65 1.73
CA ILE A 27 -7.15 1.27 1.15
C ILE A 27 -6.90 0.66 -0.22
N ASN A 28 -6.93 1.49 -1.27
CA ASN A 28 -6.60 1.09 -2.62
C ASN A 28 -5.19 1.54 -2.97
N ILE A 29 -4.41 0.62 -3.52
CA ILE A 29 -3.07 0.86 -4.04
C ILE A 29 -3.14 0.67 -5.55
N LEU A 30 -2.92 1.74 -6.29
CA LEU A 30 -2.91 1.75 -7.75
C LEU A 30 -1.45 1.79 -8.18
N LEU A 31 -1.02 0.83 -8.98
CA LEU A 31 0.28 0.83 -9.61
C LEU A 31 0.11 0.90 -11.11
N GLU A 32 0.85 1.78 -11.76
CA GLU A 32 0.86 1.92 -13.21
C GLU A 32 2.27 1.68 -13.75
N ASN A 33 2.33 0.88 -14.83
CA ASN A 33 3.56 0.51 -15.50
C ASN A 33 3.63 1.18 -16.88
N PRO A 34 4.38 2.29 -17.01
CA PRO A 34 4.60 2.96 -18.29
C PRO A 34 5.60 2.21 -19.18
N SER A 35 6.32 1.23 -18.63
CA SER A 35 7.38 0.53 -19.34
C SER A 35 6.84 -0.52 -20.32
N SER A 36 7.66 -0.81 -21.34
CA SER A 36 7.44 -1.92 -22.27
C SER A 36 7.80 -3.29 -21.69
N LYS A 37 8.26 -3.35 -20.44
CA LYS A 37 8.60 -4.60 -19.73
C LYS A 37 7.70 -4.79 -18.53
N LYS A 38 7.55 -6.04 -18.11
CA LYS A 38 6.95 -6.39 -16.83
C LYS A 38 7.84 -5.89 -15.69
N LEU A 39 7.25 -5.13 -14.78
CA LEU A 39 7.95 -4.59 -13.61
C LEU A 39 7.45 -5.25 -12.33
N THR A 40 8.32 -5.31 -11.33
CA THR A 40 8.04 -5.90 -10.01
C THR A 40 8.38 -4.93 -8.90
N ALA A 41 7.38 -4.65 -8.06
CA ALA A 41 7.58 -3.99 -6.79
C ALA A 41 7.27 -4.94 -5.64
N TYR A 42 7.85 -4.65 -4.50
CA TYR A 42 7.52 -5.28 -3.24
C TYR A 42 6.86 -4.24 -2.34
N LEU A 43 5.90 -4.69 -1.55
CA LEU A 43 5.14 -3.87 -0.63
C LEU A 43 5.29 -4.43 0.78
N LEU A 44 5.71 -3.59 1.72
CA LEU A 44 5.61 -3.86 3.16
C LEU A 44 4.59 -2.90 3.76
N ILE A 45 3.67 -3.45 4.54
CA ILE A 45 2.67 -2.66 5.26
C ILE A 45 2.95 -2.83 6.74
N GLU A 46 3.11 -1.70 7.40
CA GLU A 46 3.30 -1.62 8.83
C GLU A 46 2.11 -0.88 9.43
N TYR A 47 1.60 -1.38 10.54
CA TYR A 47 0.48 -0.76 11.23
C TYR A 47 0.69 -0.72 12.74
N SER A 48 0.06 0.24 13.41
CA SER A 48 0.03 0.32 14.87
C SER A 48 -1.37 0.64 15.35
N THR A 49 -1.89 -0.15 16.29
CA THR A 49 -3.14 0.14 17.02
C THR A 49 -2.91 1.07 18.21
N ILE A 50 -1.65 1.37 18.53
CA ILE A 50 -1.27 2.33 19.57
C ILE A 50 -1.13 3.70 18.89
N ILE A 51 -2.15 4.53 19.07
CA ILE A 51 -2.15 5.92 18.60
C ILE A 51 -1.46 6.77 19.68
N ASP A 52 -0.13 6.67 19.75
CA ASP A 52 0.69 7.64 20.46
C ASP A 52 1.15 8.69 19.45
N TYR A 53 0.85 9.97 19.70
CA TYR A 53 1.21 11.05 18.78
C TYR A 53 2.71 11.34 18.91
N GLY A 54 3.52 10.60 18.16
CA GLY A 54 4.97 10.74 18.14
C GLY A 54 5.63 9.75 17.17
N VAL A 55 6.89 10.00 16.78
CA VAL A 55 7.64 9.27 15.74
C VAL A 55 7.97 7.80 16.14
N ASN A 56 7.59 7.37 17.35
CA ASN A 56 8.02 6.11 17.96
C ASN A 56 6.89 5.11 18.26
N SER A 57 5.70 5.26 17.67
CA SER A 57 4.65 4.24 17.82
C SER A 57 5.17 2.90 17.31
N PRO A 58 5.14 1.82 18.12
CA PRO A 58 5.61 0.52 17.69
C PRO A 58 4.72 0.04 16.55
N VAL A 59 5.32 -0.26 15.41
CA VAL A 59 4.59 -0.80 14.25
C VAL A 59 4.78 -2.31 14.16
N THR A 60 3.71 -3.01 13.80
CA THR A 60 3.71 -4.42 13.47
C THR A 60 3.79 -4.54 11.94
N PRO A 61 4.88 -5.11 11.38
CA PRO A 61 4.96 -5.38 9.96
C PRO A 61 4.08 -6.59 9.59
N LEU A 62 3.38 -6.48 8.47
CA LEU A 62 2.88 -7.66 7.76
C LEU A 62 4.00 -8.29 6.93
N ASP A 63 3.82 -9.54 6.54
CA ASP A 63 4.70 -10.16 5.56
C ASP A 63 4.72 -9.33 4.27
N PRO A 64 5.90 -9.08 3.68
CA PRO A 64 6.02 -8.43 2.40
C PRO A 64 5.17 -9.10 1.32
N PHE A 65 4.68 -8.29 0.40
CA PHE A 65 3.94 -8.74 -0.76
C PHE A 65 4.74 -8.49 -2.02
N LYS A 66 4.68 -9.42 -2.97
CA LYS A 66 5.26 -9.23 -4.31
C LYS A 66 4.17 -8.82 -5.27
N ILE A 67 4.36 -7.70 -5.94
CA ILE A 67 3.44 -7.15 -6.93
C ILE A 67 4.15 -7.13 -8.28
N THR A 68 3.51 -7.73 -9.27
CA THR A 68 3.99 -7.72 -10.66
C THR A 68 2.96 -7.00 -11.53
N VAL A 69 3.41 -6.06 -12.35
CA VAL A 69 2.54 -5.29 -13.25
C VAL A 69 3.00 -5.53 -14.68
N ASP A 70 2.08 -5.95 -15.55
CA ASP A 70 2.38 -6.16 -16.97
C ASP A 70 2.76 -4.84 -17.64
N ALA A 71 3.46 -4.91 -18.78
CA ALA A 71 3.84 -3.72 -19.55
C ALA A 71 2.60 -2.90 -19.95
N HIS A 72 2.70 -1.57 -19.94
CA HIS A 72 1.63 -0.65 -20.34
C HIS A 72 0.28 -0.93 -19.67
N SER A 73 0.30 -1.23 -18.37
CA SER A 73 -0.90 -1.62 -17.63
C SER A 73 -1.01 -0.98 -16.26
N THR A 74 -2.25 -0.88 -15.78
CA THR A 74 -2.57 -0.44 -14.42
C THR A 74 -3.08 -1.62 -13.62
N ARG A 75 -2.62 -1.74 -12.38
CA ARG A 75 -3.07 -2.74 -11.42
C ARG A 75 -3.60 -2.07 -10.17
N ILE A 76 -4.79 -2.47 -9.74
CA ILE A 76 -5.43 -1.96 -8.51
C ILE A 76 -5.47 -3.05 -7.47
N HIS A 77 -5.08 -2.71 -6.24
CA HIS A 77 -5.14 -3.58 -5.08
C HIS A 77 -5.96 -2.92 -3.98
N GLY A 78 -7.14 -3.47 -3.68
CA GLY A 78 -7.95 -3.04 -2.55
C GLY A 78 -7.65 -3.88 -1.29
N LEU A 79 -7.40 -3.20 -0.18
CA LEU A 79 -7.25 -3.77 1.15
C LEU A 79 -8.55 -3.50 1.91
N SER A 80 -9.48 -4.46 1.90
CA SER A 80 -10.82 -4.31 2.48
C SER A 80 -11.10 -5.14 3.75
N ALA A 81 -10.29 -6.17 4.05
CA ALA A 81 -10.61 -7.10 5.14
C ALA A 81 -9.40 -7.82 5.78
N ALA A 82 -8.17 -7.42 5.44
CA ALA A 82 -6.96 -8.17 5.80
C ALA A 82 -6.19 -7.61 7.01
N PHE A 83 -6.66 -6.54 7.66
CA PHE A 83 -6.03 -5.96 8.84
C PHE A 83 -6.84 -6.25 10.10
N PRO A 84 -6.19 -6.60 11.23
CA PRO A 84 -6.91 -6.84 12.48
C PRO A 84 -7.47 -5.52 13.03
N GLY A 85 -8.79 -5.33 12.93
CA GLY A 85 -9.51 -4.18 13.47
C GLY A 85 -10.10 -3.25 12.41
N SER A 86 -10.65 -2.11 12.85
CA SER A 86 -11.09 -1.04 11.95
C SER A 86 -9.88 -0.32 11.35
N LEU A 87 -9.89 -0.03 10.04
CA LEU A 87 -8.82 0.76 9.41
C LEU A 87 -8.71 2.17 10.02
N THR A 88 -9.76 2.66 10.68
CA THR A 88 -9.77 3.96 11.34
C THR A 88 -9.00 3.99 12.66
N ASP A 89 -8.78 2.82 13.28
CA ASP A 89 -8.23 2.70 14.63
C ASP A 89 -6.73 2.40 14.62
N SER A 90 -6.11 2.48 13.44
CA SER A 90 -4.69 2.18 13.25
C SER A 90 -3.96 3.27 12.48
N LEU A 91 -2.69 3.44 12.81
CA LEU A 91 -1.72 4.16 11.99
C LEU A 91 -1.13 3.19 10.97
N TYR A 92 -0.88 3.66 9.75
CA TYR A 92 -0.32 2.88 8.66
C TYR A 92 0.92 3.54 8.08
N ARG A 93 1.86 2.69 7.65
CA ARG A 93 3.00 3.06 6.82
C ARG A 93 3.13 2.03 5.70
N PHE A 94 3.19 2.50 4.47
CA PHE A 94 3.44 1.66 3.29
C PHE A 94 4.86 1.90 2.82
N LEU A 95 5.60 0.82 2.55
CA LEU A 95 6.94 0.89 1.99
C LEU A 95 7.02 0.09 0.70
N PHE A 96 7.67 0.67 -0.31
CA PHE A 96 7.88 0.05 -1.62
C PHE A 96 9.36 0.00 -2.00
N TRP A 97 9.75 -1.08 -2.66
CA TRP A 97 11.08 -1.23 -3.28
C TRP A 97 11.02 -2.15 -4.50
N GLY A 98 12.10 -2.22 -5.28
CA GLY A 98 12.18 -2.98 -6.54
C GLY A 98 12.18 -2.04 -7.74
N ASP A 99 11.34 -2.31 -8.73
CA ASP A 99 11.16 -1.47 -9.93
C ASP A 99 10.29 -0.24 -9.63
N ILE A 100 10.53 0.41 -8.50
CA ILE A 100 9.85 1.61 -8.01
C ILE A 100 10.79 2.39 -7.12
N ASP A 101 10.89 3.69 -7.35
CA ASP A 101 11.63 4.66 -6.56
C ASP A 101 11.06 6.06 -6.81
N LEU A 102 11.60 7.10 -6.18
CA LEU A 102 11.07 8.47 -6.26
C LEU A 102 11.25 9.16 -7.61
N GLN A 103 12.03 8.60 -8.55
CA GLN A 103 12.34 9.30 -9.79
C GLN A 103 11.22 9.17 -10.82
N GLU A 104 10.29 8.22 -10.63
CA GLU A 104 9.12 7.99 -11.50
C GLU A 104 9.47 7.93 -13.00
N ASP A 105 10.66 7.41 -13.32
CA ASP A 105 11.17 7.27 -14.67
C ASP A 105 10.33 6.29 -15.51
N GLU A 106 10.41 6.35 -16.85
CA GLU A 106 9.65 5.47 -17.77
C GLU A 106 9.90 3.96 -17.58
N GLU A 107 10.94 3.59 -16.83
CA GLU A 107 11.28 2.20 -16.47
C GLU A 107 10.85 1.82 -15.04
N LYS A 108 10.06 2.65 -14.37
CA LYS A 108 9.63 2.48 -12.97
C LYS A 108 8.11 2.50 -12.87
N LEU A 109 7.60 1.86 -11.81
CA LEU A 109 6.19 1.92 -11.46
C LEU A 109 5.86 3.25 -10.80
N SER A 110 4.77 3.88 -11.24
CA SER A 110 4.09 4.91 -10.46
C SER A 110 3.17 4.25 -9.42
N VAL A 111 2.91 4.93 -8.31
CA VAL A 111 2.02 4.41 -7.27
C VAL A 111 1.14 5.51 -6.70
N THR A 112 -0.13 5.20 -6.49
CA THR A 112 -1.06 6.06 -5.74
C THR A 112 -1.77 5.24 -4.67
N ILE A 113 -1.78 5.74 -3.44
CA ILE A 113 -2.54 5.16 -2.34
C ILE A 113 -3.74 6.05 -2.04
N LEU A 114 -4.92 5.45 -2.00
CA LEU A 114 -6.16 6.11 -1.64
C LEU A 114 -6.83 5.34 -0.51
N ALA A 115 -7.01 5.98 0.63
CA ALA A 115 -7.87 5.48 1.69
C ALA A 115 -9.25 6.17 1.60
N GLY A 116 -10.32 5.41 1.73
CA GLY A 116 -11.69 5.91 1.69
C GLY A 116 -12.68 4.81 2.03
N THR A 117 -13.94 5.01 1.68
CA THR A 117 -15.00 4.02 1.88
C THR A 117 -15.43 3.40 0.55
N TYR A 118 -15.80 2.11 0.55
CA TYR A 118 -16.53 1.53 -0.59
C TYR A 118 -18.04 1.61 -0.33
N SER A 119 -18.78 2.18 -1.28
CA SER A 119 -20.24 2.07 -1.31
C SER A 119 -20.60 0.72 -1.90
N THR A 120 -21.30 -0.15 -1.18
CA THR A 120 -21.96 -1.32 -1.78
C THR A 120 -23.28 -0.91 -2.45
N PRO A 121 -23.48 -1.06 -3.77
CA PRO A 121 -24.80 -1.36 -4.30
C PRO A 121 -25.00 -2.89 -4.37
N PRO A 122 -26.24 -3.40 -4.46
CA PRO A 122 -26.58 -4.83 -4.52
C PRO A 122 -26.24 -5.49 -5.88
N SER A 123 -25.09 -5.17 -6.49
CA SER A 123 -24.73 -5.59 -7.85
C SER A 123 -23.30 -6.16 -7.87
N PRO A 124 -22.97 -7.15 -8.72
CA PRO A 124 -21.69 -7.88 -8.67
C PRO A 124 -20.47 -7.09 -9.15
N SER A 125 -20.58 -5.78 -9.34
CA SER A 125 -19.47 -4.90 -9.71
C SER A 125 -19.08 -4.05 -8.51
N LEU A 126 -17.91 -4.34 -7.94
CA LEU A 126 -17.25 -3.51 -6.95
C LEU A 126 -16.92 -2.16 -7.60
N LYS A 127 -17.81 -1.17 -7.43
CA LYS A 127 -17.51 0.20 -7.81
C LYS A 127 -16.68 0.82 -6.69
N LEU A 128 -15.39 0.97 -6.97
CA LEU A 128 -14.51 1.84 -6.18
C LEU A 128 -15.07 3.27 -6.30
N SER A 129 -15.67 3.80 -5.24
CA SER A 129 -16.07 5.20 -5.18
C SER A 129 -14.83 6.02 -4.84
N PHE A 130 -14.22 6.62 -5.85
CA PHE A 130 -13.10 7.55 -5.66
C PHE A 130 -13.55 8.93 -5.15
N GLY A 131 -14.87 9.14 -4.95
CA GLY A 131 -15.45 10.43 -4.59
C GLY A 131 -15.18 10.89 -3.16
N ASP A 132 -14.91 9.96 -2.24
CA ASP A 132 -14.76 10.23 -0.80
C ASP A 132 -13.40 9.74 -0.25
N ALA A 133 -12.30 10.04 -0.95
CA ALA A 133 -10.96 9.73 -0.45
C ALA A 133 -10.66 10.58 0.79
N SER A 134 -10.50 9.93 1.95
CA SER A 134 -10.14 10.57 3.21
C SER A 134 -8.62 10.74 3.36
N VAL A 135 -7.83 9.92 2.65
CA VAL A 135 -6.37 10.06 2.55
C VAL A 135 -5.92 9.76 1.13
N LEU A 136 -5.02 10.59 0.58
CA LEU A 136 -4.45 10.43 -0.76
C LEU A 136 -2.94 10.66 -0.73
N PHE A 137 -2.18 9.65 -1.16
CA PHE A 137 -0.75 9.76 -1.45
C PHE A 137 -0.50 9.45 -2.92
N ARG A 138 -0.22 10.50 -3.70
CA ARG A 138 0.36 10.37 -5.04
C ARG A 138 1.84 10.06 -4.92
N HIS A 139 2.43 9.46 -5.95
CA HIS A 139 3.84 9.10 -5.99
C HIS A 139 4.76 10.27 -5.57
N GLU A 140 4.49 11.46 -6.09
CA GLU A 140 5.21 12.71 -5.77
C GLU A 140 5.26 13.07 -4.27
N ASN A 141 4.35 12.53 -3.45
CA ASN A 141 4.29 12.76 -2.01
C ASN A 141 5.13 11.77 -1.20
N PHE A 142 5.76 10.77 -1.84
CA PHE A 142 6.54 9.74 -1.15
C PHE A 142 7.91 10.28 -0.75
N VAL A 143 8.47 9.69 0.29
CA VAL A 143 9.80 10.05 0.81
C VAL A 143 10.73 8.84 0.82
N LYS A 144 12.04 9.10 0.82
CA LYS A 144 13.05 8.04 0.90
C LYS A 144 12.99 7.34 2.25
N ALA A 145 13.09 6.03 2.22
CA ALA A 145 13.22 5.16 3.38
C ALA A 145 14.34 4.15 3.18
N ARG A 146 14.74 3.48 4.25
CA ARG A 146 15.66 2.34 4.20
C ARG A 146 15.09 1.19 5.00
N ILE A 147 15.17 -0.02 4.44
CA ILE A 147 14.69 -1.25 5.07
C ILE A 147 15.88 -2.16 5.34
N GLN A 148 15.90 -2.78 6.51
CA GLN A 148 16.91 -3.75 6.87
C GLN A 148 16.43 -5.17 6.56
N LYS A 149 17.14 -5.87 5.68
CA LYS A 149 16.92 -7.29 5.37
C LYS A 149 17.88 -8.16 6.19
N LYS A 150 17.39 -9.16 6.92
CA LYS A 150 18.24 -10.19 7.54
C LYS A 150 18.72 -11.18 6.48
N GLU A 151 20.02 -11.47 6.42
CA GLU A 151 20.64 -12.27 5.34
C GLU A 151 20.29 -13.77 5.34
N GLU A 152 19.73 -14.33 6.42
CA GLU A 152 19.55 -15.80 6.53
C GLU A 152 18.18 -16.33 6.11
N SER A 153 17.21 -15.49 5.74
CA SER A 153 15.97 -15.97 5.14
C SER A 153 16.09 -15.91 3.62
N GLU A 154 16.27 -17.09 3.02
CA GLU A 154 15.87 -17.42 1.65
C GLU A 154 14.75 -16.49 1.18
N ALA A 155 14.98 -15.84 0.03
CA ALA A 155 14.04 -14.99 -0.70
C ALA A 155 12.78 -14.59 0.08
N LEU A 156 12.77 -13.39 0.72
CA LEU A 156 11.60 -12.74 1.33
C LEU A 156 10.32 -13.46 0.92
N GLN A 157 9.83 -14.38 1.76
CA GLN A 157 8.66 -15.19 1.41
C GLN A 157 7.50 -14.20 1.31
N CYS A 158 7.19 -13.82 0.08
CA CYS A 158 6.22 -12.79 -0.19
C CYS A 158 4.87 -13.42 -0.36
N ASN A 159 3.88 -12.95 0.40
CA ASN A 159 2.51 -13.36 0.16
C ASN A 159 2.03 -12.78 -1.18
N SER A 160 1.23 -13.57 -1.91
CA SER A 160 0.56 -13.11 -3.11
C SER A 160 -0.70 -12.36 -2.72
N ILE A 161 -0.90 -11.13 -3.20
CA ILE A 161 -2.11 -10.35 -2.91
C ILE A 161 -3.28 -10.89 -3.75
N THR A 162 -4.41 -11.20 -3.10
CA THR A 162 -5.68 -11.51 -3.79
C THR A 162 -6.17 -10.27 -4.53
N VAL A 163 -6.34 -10.39 -5.85
CA VAL A 163 -6.82 -9.30 -6.70
C VAL A 163 -8.34 -9.22 -6.64
N LEU A 164 -8.87 -8.05 -6.25
CA LEU A 164 -10.28 -7.73 -6.49
C LEU A 164 -10.44 -7.45 -7.98
N LYS A 165 -11.12 -8.35 -8.70
CA LYS A 165 -11.49 -8.12 -10.09
C LYS A 165 -12.61 -7.08 -10.13
N THR A 166 -12.39 -5.99 -10.85
CA THR A 166 -13.43 -5.04 -11.27
C THR A 166 -14.31 -5.66 -12.34
#